data_AF-A0A1H5TPG3-F1
#
_entry.id   AF-A0A1H5TPG3-F1
#
_cell.length_a   1.000
_cell.length_b   1.000
_cell.length_c   1.000
_cell.angle_alpha   90.00
_cell.angle_beta   90.00
_cell.angle_gamma   90.00
#
_symmetry.space_group_name_H-M   'P 1'
#
loop_
_entity.id
_entity.type
_entity.pdbx_description
1 polymer ?
#
loop_
_entity_poly.entity_id
_entity_poly.type
_entity_poly.pdbx_seq_one_letter_code
_entity_poly.pdbx_strand_id
1 'polypeptide(L)'
;MSFEKGLALYKEGKFEEALICFDQLITTNTGQVELHLYRGRILTRLGKGNAALEDFDLLVAREPYNTDYISDRGVVLHLLGRNEEALSELDRATNLDPKNPYRYSSRAFLKDRLGDFMGAIADYEKAIELDPEDAIAYNNKGLVEEKMGNIARSKKSFEKADDLIGYKPQTSDSLPPIGKESTKPTFEMPDFGASNPSQQVNSAQFWQTLKGVFGNQQTRKEFVQFLKDFFSGKKS
;
A
#
# COMPACT_ATOMS: atom_id res chain seq x y z
N MET A 1 12.33 -25.70 -12.42
CA MET A 1 11.97 -24.31 -12.78
C MET A 1 13.26 -23.50 -12.87
N SER A 2 13.40 -22.56 -13.80
CA SER A 2 14.62 -21.72 -13.90
C SER A 2 14.36 -20.32 -13.34
N PHE A 3 15.43 -19.64 -12.94
CA PHE A 3 15.39 -18.26 -12.46
C PHE A 3 14.83 -17.30 -13.52
N GLU A 4 15.24 -17.46 -14.78
CA GLU A 4 14.80 -16.62 -15.90
C GLU A 4 13.29 -16.73 -16.11
N LYS A 5 12.74 -17.94 -15.98
CA LYS A 5 11.29 -18.15 -16.06
C LYS A 5 10.56 -17.44 -14.92
N GLY A 6 11.05 -17.56 -13.69
CA GLY A 6 10.47 -16.87 -12.53
C GLY A 6 10.51 -15.34 -12.71
N LEU A 7 11.62 -14.81 -13.20
CA LEU A 7 11.78 -13.38 -13.47
C LEU A 7 10.87 -12.88 -14.60
N ALA A 8 10.68 -13.67 -15.66
CA ALA A 8 9.76 -13.32 -16.75
C ALA A 8 8.32 -13.21 -16.22
N LEU A 9 7.86 -14.21 -15.44
CA LEU A 9 6.53 -14.19 -14.81
C LEU A 9 6.34 -12.98 -13.89
N TYR A 10 7.37 -12.64 -13.10
CA TYR A 10 7.35 -11.44 -12.25
C TYR A 10 7.19 -10.15 -13.07
N LYS A 11 7.93 -10.00 -14.17
CA LYS A 11 7.85 -8.83 -15.06
C LYS A 11 6.51 -8.74 -15.79
N GLU A 12 5.90 -9.87 -16.10
CA GLU A 12 4.55 -9.96 -16.69
C GLU A 12 3.42 -9.72 -15.66
N GLY A 13 3.74 -9.61 -14.37
CA GLY A 13 2.75 -9.44 -13.29
C GLY A 13 2.02 -10.72 -12.90
N LYS A 14 2.47 -11.89 -13.37
CA LYS A 14 1.92 -13.21 -13.00
C LYS A 14 2.50 -13.66 -11.65
N PHE A 15 2.13 -12.94 -10.59
CA PHE A 15 2.76 -13.03 -9.29
C PHE A 15 2.58 -14.39 -8.61
N GLU A 16 1.44 -15.05 -8.77
CA GLU A 16 1.18 -16.38 -8.22
C GLU A 16 2.07 -17.44 -8.88
N GLU A 17 2.19 -17.40 -10.20
CA GLU A 17 3.05 -18.33 -10.95
C GLU A 17 4.53 -18.07 -10.67
N ALA A 18 4.92 -16.79 -10.55
CA ALA A 18 6.26 -16.40 -10.16
C ALA A 18 6.57 -16.92 -8.75
N LEU A 19 5.64 -16.81 -7.80
CA LEU A 19 5.81 -17.31 -6.42
C LEU A 19 6.13 -18.80 -6.41
N ILE A 20 5.35 -19.62 -7.15
CA ILE A 20 5.59 -21.06 -7.27
C ILE A 20 7.01 -21.33 -7.80
N CYS A 21 7.47 -20.56 -8.78
CA CYS A 21 8.82 -20.70 -9.32
C CYS A 21 9.89 -20.39 -8.26
N PHE A 22 9.76 -19.29 -7.53
CA PHE A 22 10.75 -18.87 -6.53
C PHE A 22 10.76 -19.79 -5.30
N ASP A 23 9.61 -20.31 -4.86
CA ASP A 23 9.56 -21.29 -3.77
C ASP A 23 10.29 -22.61 -4.15
N GLN A 24 10.12 -23.07 -5.39
CA GLN A 24 10.86 -24.23 -5.90
C GLN A 24 12.37 -23.94 -5.98
N LEU A 25 12.76 -22.77 -6.49
CA LEU A 25 14.18 -22.39 -6.62
C LEU A 25 14.89 -22.29 -5.27
N ILE A 26 14.23 -21.72 -4.26
CA ILE A 26 14.75 -21.63 -2.89
C ILE A 26 14.97 -23.03 -2.29
N THR A 27 14.04 -23.95 -2.57
CA THR A 27 14.15 -25.35 -2.08
C THR A 27 15.34 -26.08 -2.72
N THR A 28 15.61 -25.83 -4.01
CA THR A 28 16.68 -26.54 -4.75
C THR A 28 18.05 -25.87 -4.65
N ASN A 29 18.12 -24.57 -4.39
CA ASN A 29 19.35 -23.78 -4.36
C ASN A 29 19.52 -23.07 -3.01
N THR A 30 19.74 -23.87 -1.97
CA THR A 30 19.90 -23.39 -0.60
C THR A 30 21.17 -22.53 -0.48
N GLY A 31 21.01 -21.20 -0.43
CA GLY A 31 22.12 -20.25 -0.25
C GLY A 31 22.09 -19.04 -1.20
N GLN A 32 21.26 -19.05 -2.24
CA GLN A 32 21.09 -17.87 -3.10
C GLN A 32 20.12 -16.88 -2.45
N VAL A 33 20.69 -15.96 -1.67
CA VAL A 33 19.97 -14.91 -0.92
C VAL A 33 19.09 -14.05 -1.86
N GLU A 34 19.54 -13.80 -3.09
CA GLU A 34 18.79 -13.02 -4.10
C GLU A 34 17.43 -13.64 -4.48
N LEU A 35 17.23 -14.95 -4.32
CA LEU A 35 15.92 -15.56 -4.55
C LEU A 35 14.86 -15.06 -3.55
N HIS A 36 15.28 -14.75 -2.32
CA HIS A 36 14.41 -14.17 -1.29
C HIS A 36 14.02 -12.73 -1.62
N LEU A 37 14.86 -11.97 -2.35
CA LEU A 37 14.50 -10.63 -2.82
C LEU A 37 13.28 -10.68 -3.75
N TYR A 38 13.31 -11.56 -4.74
CA TYR A 38 12.21 -11.69 -5.67
C TYR A 38 10.97 -12.25 -5.00
N ARG A 39 11.12 -13.26 -4.12
CA ARG A 39 10.00 -13.80 -3.37
C ARG A 39 9.36 -12.74 -2.46
N GLY A 40 10.16 -11.98 -1.71
CA GLY A 40 9.68 -10.88 -0.87
C GLY A 40 8.91 -9.82 -1.66
N ARG A 41 9.42 -9.41 -2.83
CA ARG A 41 8.71 -8.48 -3.74
C ARG A 41 7.41 -9.05 -4.29
N ILE A 42 7.40 -10.32 -4.68
CA ILE A 42 6.19 -11.02 -5.15
C ILE A 42 5.14 -11.12 -4.03
N LEU A 43 5.55 -11.55 -2.84
CA LEU A 43 4.68 -11.64 -1.66
C LEU A 43 4.10 -10.27 -1.30
N THR A 44 4.90 -9.21 -1.42
CA THR A 44 4.44 -7.82 -1.24
C THR A 44 3.33 -7.46 -2.23
N ARG A 45 3.50 -7.79 -3.53
CA ARG A 45 2.48 -7.55 -4.57
C ARG A 45 1.20 -8.36 -4.35
N LEU A 46 1.31 -9.55 -3.77
CA LEU A 46 0.20 -10.42 -3.39
C LEU A 46 -0.47 -10.03 -2.05
N GLY A 47 -0.03 -8.95 -1.40
CA GLY A 47 -0.56 -8.53 -0.09
C GLY A 47 -0.16 -9.44 1.07
N LYS A 48 0.78 -10.37 0.87
CA LYS A 48 1.28 -11.31 1.89
C LYS A 48 2.41 -10.66 2.70
N GLY A 49 2.11 -9.53 3.34
CA GLY A 49 3.11 -8.65 3.97
C GLY A 49 3.98 -9.32 5.03
N ASN A 50 3.41 -10.17 5.90
CA ASN A 50 4.21 -10.84 6.95
C ASN A 50 5.24 -11.81 6.36
N ALA A 51 4.85 -12.61 5.36
CA ALA A 51 5.79 -13.52 4.69
C ALA A 51 6.84 -12.75 3.87
N ALA A 52 6.46 -11.62 3.27
CA ALA A 52 7.42 -10.73 2.62
C ALA A 52 8.44 -10.16 3.64
N LEU A 53 7.97 -9.78 4.83
CA LEU A 53 8.83 -9.24 5.88
C LEU A 53 9.86 -10.27 6.36
N GLU A 54 9.48 -11.54 6.48
CA GLU A 54 10.43 -12.62 6.82
C GLU A 54 11.58 -12.73 5.80
N ASP A 55 11.27 -12.61 4.50
CA ASP A 55 12.30 -12.58 3.45
C ASP A 55 13.19 -11.35 3.59
N PHE A 56 12.63 -10.16 3.80
CA PHE A 56 13.42 -8.93 3.94
C PHE A 56 14.23 -8.88 5.25
N ASP A 57 13.74 -9.46 6.34
CA ASP A 57 14.49 -9.62 7.59
C ASP A 57 15.71 -10.52 7.37
N LEU A 58 15.54 -11.63 6.63
CA LEU A 58 16.66 -12.49 6.23
C LEU A 58 17.68 -11.73 5.37
N LEU A 59 17.23 -10.99 4.36
CA LEU A 59 18.09 -10.20 3.47
C LEU A 59 18.92 -9.16 4.25
N VAL A 60 18.27 -8.37 5.11
CA VAL A 60 18.94 -7.33 5.93
C VAL A 60 19.87 -7.94 6.97
N ALA A 61 19.54 -9.12 7.51
CA ALA A 61 20.44 -9.83 8.43
C ALA A 61 21.72 -10.33 7.74
N ARG A 62 21.65 -10.68 6.45
CA ARG A 62 22.80 -11.13 5.65
C ARG A 62 23.63 -9.97 5.12
N GLU A 63 22.97 -8.92 4.65
CA GLU A 63 23.61 -7.74 4.07
C GLU A 63 23.10 -6.46 4.76
N PRO A 64 23.59 -6.14 5.96
CA PRO A 64 23.05 -5.06 6.79
C PRO A 64 23.30 -3.66 6.24
N TYR A 65 24.05 -3.50 5.15
CA TYR A 65 24.30 -2.22 4.51
C TYR A 65 23.73 -2.14 3.09
N ASN A 66 23.04 -3.19 2.64
CA ASN A 66 22.38 -3.17 1.33
C ASN A 66 21.12 -2.30 1.42
N THR A 67 21.20 -1.11 0.83
CA THR A 67 20.14 -0.11 0.92
C THR A 67 18.89 -0.47 0.15
N ASP A 68 18.96 -1.35 -0.87
CA ASP A 68 17.78 -1.86 -1.56
C ASP A 68 16.94 -2.76 -0.65
N TYR A 69 17.59 -3.65 0.10
CA TYR A 69 16.91 -4.54 1.04
C TYR A 69 16.27 -3.75 2.18
N ILE A 70 16.98 -2.75 2.71
CA ILE A 70 16.47 -1.86 3.75
C ILE A 70 15.27 -1.05 3.24
N SER A 71 15.34 -0.49 2.02
CA SER A 71 14.24 0.27 1.43
C SER A 71 13.01 -0.62 1.18
N ASP A 72 13.17 -1.79 0.57
CA ASP A 72 12.06 -2.71 0.31
C ASP A 72 11.42 -3.20 1.62
N ARG A 73 12.24 -3.46 2.66
CA ARG A 73 11.76 -3.78 4.01
C ARG A 73 10.91 -2.65 4.59
N GLY A 74 11.37 -1.40 4.45
CA GLY A 74 10.61 -0.21 4.85
C GLY A 74 9.24 -0.12 4.18
N VAL A 75 9.16 -0.44 2.88
CA VAL A 75 7.88 -0.49 2.14
C VAL A 75 6.95 -1.56 2.73
N VAL A 76 7.45 -2.75 3.02
CA VAL A 76 6.65 -3.83 3.63
C VAL A 76 6.15 -3.45 5.03
N LEU A 77 7.02 -2.85 5.85
CA LEU A 77 6.64 -2.36 7.18
C LEU A 77 5.49 -1.35 7.10
N HIS A 78 5.54 -0.41 6.14
CA HIS A 78 4.44 0.53 5.92
C HIS A 78 3.14 -0.17 5.53
N LEU A 79 3.19 -1.16 4.63
CA LEU A 79 2.01 -1.94 4.22
C LEU A 79 1.40 -2.74 5.39
N LEU A 80 2.21 -3.10 6.38
CA LEU A 80 1.77 -3.73 7.63
C LEU A 80 1.30 -2.71 8.69
N GLY A 81 1.30 -1.41 8.38
CA GLY A 81 0.92 -0.34 9.30
C GLY A 81 2.01 0.05 10.32
N ARG A 82 3.22 -0.52 10.21
CA ARG A 82 4.37 -0.26 11.09
C ARG A 82 5.15 0.96 10.61
N ASN A 83 4.48 2.10 10.59
CA ASN A 83 4.94 3.32 9.92
C ASN A 83 6.21 3.93 10.52
N GLU A 84 6.37 3.87 11.85
CA GLU A 84 7.55 4.40 12.55
C GLU A 84 8.80 3.59 12.17
N GLU A 85 8.69 2.26 12.12
CA GLU A 85 9.78 1.38 11.71
C GLU A 85 10.10 1.55 10.22
N ALA A 86 9.07 1.70 9.38
CA ALA A 86 9.24 2.00 7.97
C ALA A 86 10.05 3.29 7.74
N LEU A 87 9.71 4.37 8.49
CA LEU A 87 10.42 5.63 8.39
C LEU A 87 11.88 5.50 8.86
N SER A 88 12.12 4.79 9.97
CA SER A 88 13.46 4.50 10.47
C SER A 88 14.32 3.74 9.45
N GLU A 89 13.76 2.77 8.74
CA GLU A 89 14.48 2.02 7.69
C GLU A 89 14.80 2.92 6.49
N LEU A 90 13.86 3.77 6.06
CA LEU A 90 14.12 4.69 4.95
C LEU A 90 15.14 5.79 5.34
N ASP A 91 15.12 6.27 6.58
CA ASP A 91 16.15 7.16 7.10
C ASP A 91 17.52 6.50 7.08
N ARG A 92 17.62 5.27 7.57
CA ARG A 92 18.84 4.46 7.49
C ARG A 92 19.34 4.30 6.05
N ALA A 93 18.43 4.01 5.11
CA ALA A 93 18.79 3.87 3.70
C ALA A 93 19.34 5.18 3.10
N THR A 94 18.73 6.34 3.41
CA THR A 94 19.25 7.65 2.97
C THR A 94 20.61 8.00 3.57
N ASN A 95 20.88 7.57 4.80
CA ASN A 95 22.17 7.83 5.46
C ASN A 95 23.29 6.94 4.90
N LEU A 96 22.97 5.71 4.51
CA LEU A 96 23.93 4.76 3.93
C LEU A 96 24.25 5.07 2.46
N ASP A 97 23.30 5.65 1.72
CA ASP A 97 23.45 5.94 0.29
C ASP A 97 22.92 7.35 -0.05
N PRO A 98 23.60 8.41 0.42
CA PRO A 98 23.11 9.79 0.35
C PRO A 98 23.20 10.42 -1.05
N LYS A 99 23.78 9.71 -2.03
CA LYS A 99 23.91 10.19 -3.42
C LYS A 99 22.90 9.53 -4.35
N ASN A 100 22.07 8.64 -3.84
CA ASN A 100 21.09 7.91 -4.62
C ASN A 100 19.71 8.60 -4.52
N PRO A 101 19.20 9.18 -5.61
CA PRO A 101 17.93 9.89 -5.62
C PRO A 101 16.76 9.02 -5.18
N TYR A 102 16.79 7.72 -5.50
CA TYR A 102 15.72 6.78 -5.16
C TYR A 102 15.50 6.66 -3.65
N ARG A 103 16.54 6.83 -2.82
CA ARG A 103 16.40 6.76 -1.35
C ARG A 103 15.52 7.89 -0.82
N TYR A 104 15.73 9.09 -1.36
CA TYR A 104 14.93 10.26 -1.02
C TYR A 104 13.51 10.12 -1.59
N SER A 105 13.34 9.70 -2.85
CA SER A 105 12.01 9.47 -3.44
C SER A 105 11.19 8.43 -2.66
N SER A 106 11.79 7.33 -2.21
CA SER A 106 11.10 6.33 -1.37
C SER A 106 10.67 6.91 -0.02
N ARG A 107 11.54 7.67 0.66
CA ARG A 107 11.19 8.32 1.93
C ARG A 107 10.13 9.39 1.75
N ALA A 108 10.22 10.18 0.68
CA ALA A 108 9.25 11.20 0.32
C ALA A 108 7.85 10.60 0.12
N PHE A 109 7.77 9.47 -0.59
CA PHE A 109 6.52 8.73 -0.77
C PHE A 109 5.92 8.33 0.58
N LEU A 110 6.70 7.76 1.49
CA LEU A 110 6.20 7.40 2.82
C LEU A 110 5.72 8.63 3.59
N LYS A 111 6.50 9.71 3.63
CA LYS A 111 6.14 10.95 4.31
C LYS A 111 4.84 11.55 3.78
N ASP A 112 4.64 11.54 2.45
CA ASP A 112 3.37 11.95 1.83
C ASP A 112 2.20 11.09 2.34
N ARG A 113 2.37 9.76 2.37
CA ARG A 113 1.33 8.85 2.88
C ARG A 113 1.02 9.06 4.36
N LEU A 114 1.96 9.57 5.14
CA LEU A 114 1.81 9.90 6.55
C LEU A 114 1.34 11.35 6.79
N GLY A 115 1.20 12.17 5.74
CA GLY A 115 0.77 13.56 5.84
C GLY A 115 1.88 14.57 6.16
N ASP A 116 3.15 14.13 6.23
CA ASP A 116 4.31 15.03 6.30
C ASP A 116 4.63 15.57 4.90
N PHE A 117 3.75 16.45 4.41
CA PHE A 117 3.85 17.00 3.06
C PHE A 117 5.10 17.89 2.88
N MET A 118 5.49 18.63 3.92
CA MET A 118 6.70 19.46 3.86
C MET A 118 7.97 18.60 3.80
N GLY A 119 8.06 17.55 4.63
CA GLY A 119 9.17 16.62 4.58
C GLY A 119 9.22 15.81 3.29
N ALA A 120 8.06 15.45 2.72
CA ALA A 120 7.96 14.79 1.42
C ALA A 120 8.47 15.70 0.29
N ILE A 121 8.05 16.97 0.25
CA ILE A 121 8.54 17.93 -0.74
C ILE A 121 10.05 18.10 -0.63
N ALA A 122 10.59 18.24 0.59
CA ALA A 122 12.03 18.39 0.80
C ALA A 122 12.82 17.18 0.29
N ASP A 123 12.32 15.96 0.52
CA ASP A 123 12.96 14.74 0.02
C ASP A 123 12.83 14.63 -1.51
N TYR A 124 11.68 14.95 -2.11
CA TYR A 124 11.58 14.99 -3.58
C TYR A 124 12.49 16.06 -4.20
N GLU A 125 12.63 17.22 -3.56
CA GLU A 125 13.59 18.24 -4.00
C GLU A 125 15.03 17.73 -3.95
N LYS A 126 15.39 16.97 -2.91
CA LYS A 126 16.72 16.34 -2.84
C LYS A 126 16.91 15.26 -3.91
N ALA A 127 15.89 14.45 -4.19
CA ALA A 127 15.93 13.48 -5.28
C ALA A 127 16.15 14.17 -6.63
N ILE A 128 15.40 15.25 -6.91
CA ILE A 128 15.52 16.07 -8.12
C ILE A 128 16.89 16.76 -8.24
N GLU A 129 17.48 17.21 -7.13
CA GLU A 129 18.83 17.77 -7.12
C GLU A 129 19.87 16.73 -7.56
N LEU A 130 19.69 15.48 -7.16
CA LEU A 130 20.59 14.36 -7.49
C LEU A 130 20.33 13.80 -8.90
N ASP A 131 19.09 13.79 -9.35
CA ASP A 131 18.68 13.39 -10.70
C ASP A 131 17.64 14.38 -11.28
N PRO A 132 18.11 15.43 -11.99
CA PRO A 132 17.24 16.44 -12.57
C PRO A 132 16.34 15.95 -13.72
N GLU A 133 16.55 14.72 -14.21
CA GLU A 133 15.79 14.13 -15.32
C GLU A 133 14.72 13.13 -14.82
N ASP A 134 14.58 12.95 -13.50
CA ASP A 134 13.55 12.10 -12.90
C ASP A 134 12.16 12.77 -12.96
N ALA A 135 11.47 12.57 -14.10
CA ALA A 135 10.10 13.04 -14.29
C ALA A 135 9.12 12.52 -13.22
N ILE A 136 9.37 11.33 -12.64
CA ILE A 136 8.50 10.75 -11.61
C ILE A 136 8.63 11.55 -10.31
N ALA A 137 9.84 11.96 -9.93
CA ALA A 137 10.06 12.81 -8.75
C ALA A 137 9.36 14.17 -8.88
N TYR A 138 9.43 14.81 -10.06
CA TYR A 138 8.68 16.05 -10.33
C TYR A 138 7.17 15.84 -10.23
N ASN A 139 6.64 14.78 -10.86
CA ASN A 139 5.22 14.47 -10.80
C ASN A 139 4.76 14.23 -9.35
N ASN A 140 5.49 13.42 -8.58
CA ASN A 140 5.14 13.12 -7.21
C ASN A 140 5.23 14.36 -6.31
N LYS A 141 6.25 15.22 -6.51
CA LYS A 141 6.32 16.52 -5.84
C LYS A 141 5.09 17.38 -6.16
N GLY A 142 4.69 17.45 -7.43
CA GLY A 142 3.51 18.19 -7.89
C GLY A 142 2.21 17.73 -7.23
N LEU A 143 2.04 16.41 -7.03
CA LEU A 143 0.91 15.85 -6.31
C LEU A 143 0.90 16.26 -4.82
N VAL A 144 2.05 16.26 -4.16
CA VAL A 144 2.15 16.70 -2.75
C VAL A 144 1.90 18.21 -2.63
N GLU A 145 2.42 19.01 -3.54
CA GLU A 145 2.18 20.45 -3.59
C GLU A 145 0.69 20.77 -3.77
N GLU A 146 -0.01 20.01 -4.61
CA GLU A 146 -1.46 20.13 -4.81
C GLU A 146 -2.25 19.78 -3.53
N LYS A 147 -1.88 18.71 -2.83
CA LYS A 147 -2.48 18.36 -1.51
C LYS A 147 -2.33 19.48 -0.48
N MET A 148 -1.26 20.28 -0.58
CA MET A 148 -1.05 21.47 0.26
C MET A 148 -1.77 22.73 -0.25
N GLY A 149 -2.47 22.67 -1.39
CA GLY A 149 -3.11 23.82 -2.03
C GLY A 149 -2.15 24.74 -2.79
N ASN A 150 -0.89 24.34 -3.01
CA ASN A 150 0.12 25.12 -3.71
C ASN A 150 0.01 24.96 -5.24
N ILE A 151 -1.15 25.29 -5.80
CA ILE A 151 -1.50 25.04 -7.22
C ILE A 151 -0.44 25.59 -8.20
N ALA A 152 0.09 26.79 -7.94
CA ALA A 152 1.09 27.40 -8.81
C ALA A 152 2.43 26.66 -8.82
N ARG A 153 2.83 26.02 -7.70
CA ARG A 153 4.06 25.22 -7.64
C ARG A 153 3.84 23.85 -8.27
N SER A 154 2.72 23.21 -7.93
CA SER A 154 2.29 21.93 -8.49
C SER A 154 2.26 21.96 -10.02
N LYS A 155 1.65 23.00 -10.62
CA LYS A 155 1.64 23.19 -12.07
C LYS A 155 3.05 23.21 -12.68
N LYS A 156 4.00 23.93 -12.07
CA LYS A 156 5.39 23.96 -12.56
C LYS A 156 6.08 22.60 -12.46
N SER A 157 5.83 21.88 -11.36
CA SER A 157 6.37 20.53 -11.17
C SER A 157 5.83 19.58 -12.24
N PHE A 158 4.54 19.61 -12.55
CA PHE A 158 3.95 18.81 -13.63
C PHE A 158 4.46 19.21 -15.02
N GLU A 159 4.52 20.51 -15.33
CA GLU A 159 5.07 21.00 -16.60
C GLU A 159 6.50 20.50 -16.82
N LYS A 160 7.32 20.46 -15.77
CA LYS A 160 8.67 19.93 -15.87
C LYS A 160 8.69 18.41 -16.08
N ALA A 161 7.81 17.66 -15.41
CA ALA A 161 7.67 16.21 -15.64
C ALA A 161 7.27 15.92 -17.10
N ASP A 162 6.29 16.66 -17.63
CA ASP A 162 5.79 16.54 -19.00
C ASP A 162 6.88 16.86 -20.04
N ASP A 163 7.64 17.94 -19.83
CA ASP A 163 8.76 18.34 -20.67
C ASP A 163 9.83 17.24 -20.78
N LEU A 164 10.19 16.63 -19.65
CA LEU A 164 11.19 15.56 -19.58
C LEU A 164 10.79 14.31 -20.38
N ILE A 165 9.51 13.96 -20.41
CA ILE A 165 9.00 12.79 -21.16
C ILE A 165 8.47 13.15 -22.55
N GLY A 166 8.50 14.42 -22.94
CA GLY A 166 7.94 14.92 -24.20
C GLY A 166 6.41 14.80 -24.29
N TYR A 167 5.72 14.65 -23.16
CA TYR A 167 4.27 14.64 -23.10
C TYR A 167 3.76 16.06 -23.31
N LYS A 168 2.77 16.20 -24.20
CA LYS A 168 2.07 17.47 -24.44
C LYS A 168 0.62 17.23 -24.10
N PRO A 169 0.13 17.68 -22.93
CA PRO A 169 -1.28 17.55 -22.62
C PRO A 169 -2.07 18.29 -23.70
N GLN A 170 -3.10 17.64 -24.24
CA GLN A 170 -4.04 18.36 -25.09
C GLN A 170 -4.74 19.39 -24.23
N THR A 171 -4.38 20.67 -24.39
CA THR A 171 -5.13 21.79 -23.81
C THR A 171 -6.43 21.91 -24.58
N SER A 172 -7.38 21.04 -24.29
CA SER A 172 -8.71 21.18 -24.85
C SER A 172 -9.50 22.11 -23.94
N ASP A 173 -10.02 23.18 -24.53
CA ASP A 173 -11.19 23.91 -24.01
C ASP A 173 -12.46 23.01 -23.96
N SER A 174 -12.29 21.68 -24.15
CA SER A 174 -13.31 20.65 -24.15
C SER A 174 -13.15 19.63 -23.04
N LEU A 175 -12.25 19.84 -22.07
CA LEU A 175 -12.44 19.20 -20.77
C LEU A 175 -13.81 19.67 -20.26
N PRO A 176 -14.79 18.77 -20.05
CA PRO A 176 -16.04 19.19 -19.44
C PRO A 176 -15.69 19.92 -18.14
N PRO A 177 -16.33 21.07 -17.83
CA PRO A 177 -16.04 21.79 -16.61
C PRO A 177 -16.04 20.80 -15.46
N ILE A 178 -14.98 20.77 -14.64
CA ILE A 178 -14.97 20.00 -13.39
C ILE A 178 -16.23 20.45 -12.67
N GLY A 179 -17.21 19.54 -12.63
CA GLY A 179 -18.60 19.89 -12.42
C GLY A 179 -18.75 20.75 -11.17
N LYS A 180 -19.37 21.91 -11.32
CA LYS A 180 -19.93 22.65 -10.16
C LYS A 180 -21.12 21.91 -9.53
N GLU A 181 -21.44 20.70 -9.99
CA GLU A 181 -22.46 19.85 -9.42
C GLU A 181 -21.82 18.64 -8.74
N SER A 182 -21.90 18.64 -7.41
CA SER A 182 -21.78 17.46 -6.58
C SER A 182 -23.00 16.55 -6.80
N THR A 183 -23.12 15.92 -7.96
CA THR A 183 -23.87 14.66 -8.02
C THR A 183 -22.84 13.56 -7.78
N LYS A 184 -22.91 12.95 -6.59
CA LYS A 184 -22.17 11.72 -6.30
C LYS A 184 -22.39 10.78 -7.50
N PRO A 185 -21.34 10.27 -8.16
CA PRO A 185 -21.54 9.23 -9.14
C PRO A 185 -22.18 8.05 -8.41
N THR A 186 -23.43 7.74 -8.73
CA THR A 186 -24.08 6.51 -8.30
C THR A 186 -23.38 5.38 -9.05
N PHE A 187 -22.42 4.76 -8.38
CA PHE A 187 -21.90 3.48 -8.81
C PHE A 187 -23.00 2.45 -8.58
N GLU A 188 -23.69 2.04 -9.64
CA GLU A 188 -24.54 0.85 -9.58
C GLU A 188 -23.62 -0.36 -9.53
N MET A 189 -23.64 -1.07 -8.40
CA MET A 189 -22.90 -2.33 -8.26
C MET A 189 -23.44 -3.34 -9.27
N PRO A 190 -22.58 -4.12 -9.95
CA PRO A 190 -23.03 -5.26 -10.73
C PRO A 190 -23.89 -6.18 -9.87
N ASP A 191 -25.04 -6.60 -10.38
CA ASP A 191 -25.92 -7.57 -9.74
C ASP A 191 -25.25 -8.95 -9.70
N PHE A 192 -24.55 -9.22 -8.61
CA PHE A 192 -24.10 -10.57 -8.26
C PHE A 192 -25.30 -11.30 -7.66
N GLY A 193 -26.15 -11.86 -8.52
CA GLY A 193 -27.42 -12.52 -8.18
C GLY A 193 -27.46 -13.08 -6.76
N ALA A 194 -28.29 -12.45 -5.93
CA ALA A 194 -28.42 -12.78 -4.52
C ALA A 194 -28.96 -14.21 -4.37
N SER A 195 -28.11 -15.12 -3.87
CA SER A 195 -28.62 -16.29 -3.18
C SER A 195 -29.13 -15.83 -1.80
N ASN A 196 -30.45 -15.95 -1.66
CA ASN A 196 -31.32 -15.68 -0.51
C ASN A 196 -31.61 -14.20 -0.14
N PRO A 197 -32.91 -13.79 -0.11
CA PRO A 197 -33.29 -12.42 0.20
C PRO A 197 -33.12 -12.13 1.70
N SER A 198 -32.39 -11.05 1.98
CA SER A 198 -32.33 -10.41 3.28
C SER A 198 -33.73 -9.97 3.73
N GLN A 199 -34.22 -10.55 4.84
CA GLN A 199 -35.29 -9.92 5.61
C GLN A 199 -34.76 -8.59 6.15
N GLN A 200 -35.23 -7.47 5.59
CA GLN A 200 -35.06 -6.18 6.22
C GLN A 200 -35.73 -6.24 7.60
N VAL A 201 -34.92 -6.17 8.65
CA VAL A 201 -35.42 -6.14 10.01
C VAL A 201 -36.14 -4.80 10.20
N ASN A 202 -37.47 -4.85 10.18
CA ASN A 202 -38.31 -3.73 10.54
C ASN A 202 -38.00 -3.34 11.99
N SER A 203 -37.75 -2.05 12.26
CA SER A 203 -37.44 -1.53 13.59
C SER A 203 -38.50 -1.93 14.63
N ALA A 204 -39.77 -2.08 14.23
CA ALA A 204 -40.82 -2.61 15.09
C ALA A 204 -40.62 -4.10 15.44
N GLN A 205 -40.15 -4.91 14.49
CA GLN A 205 -39.76 -6.30 14.75
C GLN A 205 -38.50 -6.38 15.60
N PHE A 206 -37.50 -5.52 15.38
CA PHE A 206 -36.31 -5.44 16.23
C PHE A 206 -36.68 -5.19 17.70
N TRP A 207 -37.53 -4.19 17.97
CA TRP A 207 -37.95 -3.87 19.33
C TRP A 207 -38.90 -4.91 19.94
N GLN A 208 -39.72 -5.59 19.14
CA GLN A 208 -40.52 -6.75 19.57
C GLN A 208 -39.63 -7.92 19.98
N THR A 209 -38.63 -8.26 19.17
CA THR A 209 -37.67 -9.33 19.47
C THR A 209 -36.85 -9.00 20.71
N LEU A 210 -36.40 -7.74 20.86
CA LEU A 210 -35.72 -7.28 22.07
C LEU A 210 -36.61 -7.41 23.31
N LYS A 211 -37.87 -6.99 23.26
CA LYS A 211 -38.80 -7.14 24.39
C LYS A 211 -39.08 -8.61 24.73
N GLY A 212 -39.08 -9.51 23.74
CA GLY A 212 -39.22 -10.96 23.96
C GLY A 212 -37.98 -11.57 24.64
N VAL A 213 -36.78 -11.19 24.20
CA VAL A 213 -35.50 -11.64 24.81
C VAL A 213 -35.38 -11.15 26.25
N PHE A 214 -35.79 -9.92 26.53
CA PHE A 214 -35.85 -9.40 27.88
C PHE A 214 -37.17 -9.74 28.60
N GLY A 215 -38.11 -10.48 28.04
CA GLY A 215 -39.35 -10.88 28.73
C GLY A 215 -39.21 -12.18 29.53
N ASN A 216 -38.26 -13.02 29.15
CA ASN A 216 -38.09 -14.38 29.68
C ASN A 216 -36.81 -14.49 30.53
N GLN A 217 -36.96 -14.93 31.78
CA GLN A 217 -35.85 -15.03 32.74
C GLN A 217 -34.76 -16.02 32.30
N GLN A 218 -35.11 -17.05 31.54
CA GLN A 218 -34.17 -18.04 31.01
C GLN A 218 -33.29 -17.44 29.91
N THR A 219 -33.89 -16.71 28.97
CA THR A 219 -33.21 -16.09 27.83
C THR A 219 -32.27 -14.97 28.27
N ARG A 220 -32.62 -14.24 29.34
CA ARG A 220 -31.73 -13.25 29.98
C ARG A 220 -30.47 -13.91 30.55
N LYS A 221 -30.58 -15.11 31.15
CA LYS A 221 -29.42 -15.82 31.71
C LYS A 221 -28.48 -16.30 30.62
N GLU A 222 -29.03 -16.83 29.52
CA GLU A 222 -28.26 -17.28 28.36
C GLU A 222 -27.52 -16.13 27.67
N PHE A 223 -28.17 -14.96 27.55
CA PHE A 223 -27.54 -13.77 26.98
C PHE A 223 -26.40 -13.22 27.85
N VAL A 224 -26.58 -13.19 29.17
CA VAL A 224 -25.51 -12.77 30.10
C VAL A 224 -24.35 -13.75 30.09
N GLN A 225 -24.62 -15.05 29.93
CA GLN A 225 -23.59 -16.08 29.80
C GLN A 225 -22.79 -15.91 28.49
N PHE A 226 -23.48 -15.69 27.37
CA PHE A 226 -22.85 -15.38 26.09
C PHE A 226 -21.91 -14.16 26.17
N LEU A 227 -22.35 -13.06 26.80
CA LEU A 227 -21.50 -11.87 26.95
C LEU A 227 -20.28 -12.15 27.84
N LYS A 228 -20.43 -12.92 28.91
CA LYS A 228 -19.30 -13.33 29.75
C LYS A 228 -18.30 -14.18 28.99
N ASP A 229 -18.76 -15.10 28.16
CA ASP A 229 -17.88 -15.95 27.35
C ASP A 229 -17.18 -15.14 26.24
N PHE A 230 -17.88 -14.18 25.64
CA PHE A 230 -17.34 -13.28 24.64
C PHE A 230 -16.24 -12.35 25.19
N PHE A 231 -16.43 -11.78 26.38
CA PHE A 231 -15.45 -10.86 27.00
C PHE A 231 -14.37 -11.55 27.83
N SER A 232 -14.52 -12.83 28.16
CA SER A 232 -13.48 -13.60 28.88
C SER A 232 -12.45 -14.26 27.96
N GLY A 233 -12.55 -14.08 26.64
CA GLY A 233 -11.56 -14.54 25.67
C GLY A 233 -11.43 -16.06 25.55
N LYS A 234 -12.33 -16.84 26.17
CA LYS A 234 -12.40 -18.29 25.96
C LYS A 234 -13.09 -18.57 24.63
N LYS A 235 -12.29 -18.74 23.58
CA LYS A 235 -12.74 -19.37 22.34
C LYS A 235 -13.20 -20.79 22.65
N SER A 236 -14.49 -21.09 22.42
CA SER A 236 -14.92 -22.45 22.10
C SER A 236 -14.78 -22.68 20.60
#